data_AF-A0A1T1I874-F1
#
_entry.id   AF-A0A1T1I874-F1
#
_cell.length_a   1.000
_cell.length_b   1.000
_cell.length_c   1.000
_cell.angle_alpha   90.00
_cell.angle_beta   90.00
_cell.angle_gamma   90.00
#
_symmetry.space_group_name_H-M   'P 1'
#
loop_
_entity.id
_entity.type
_entity.pdbx_description
1 polymer ?
#
loop_
_entity_poly.entity_id
_entity_poly.type
_entity_poly.pdbx_seq_one_letter_code
_entity_poly.pdbx_strand_id
1 'polypeptide(L)'
;MRNFSKLPATLFATGMAALLLGSMVLPNTAQAGVELSSDHPSYSDKLAAVHNSFGKDVVVRSDFSIDGMEKLQSTVKSNSVEIETLKKTIKDQARLIEELKRNNGSSSSSNASELSDLKRTVREQESDLKNLRKQLDDLKRSAGSSSSASDLSSLKREVSDQDRALDQLKRTVEELSRKVK
;
A
#
# COMPACT_ATOMS: atom_id res chain seq x y z
N MET A 1 67.81 -29.40 -81.11
CA MET A 1 69.24 -29.68 -81.30
C MET A 1 70.02 -28.41 -81.03
N ARG A 2 70.97 -28.44 -80.07
CA ARG A 2 72.32 -27.79 -80.05
C ARG A 2 72.44 -26.30 -80.44
N ASN A 3 73.27 -25.43 -79.86
CA ASN A 3 73.99 -25.28 -78.58
C ASN A 3 74.72 -23.91 -78.68
N PHE A 4 75.04 -23.33 -77.52
CA PHE A 4 75.72 -22.08 -77.11
C PHE A 4 76.93 -21.49 -77.88
N SER A 5 77.24 -20.20 -77.59
CA SER A 5 78.54 -19.63 -77.09
C SER A 5 78.31 -18.16 -76.64
N LYS A 6 78.38 -17.71 -75.37
CA LYS A 6 79.46 -17.49 -74.36
C LYS A 6 80.33 -16.19 -74.53
N LEU A 7 79.96 -15.14 -73.73
CA LEU A 7 80.73 -14.25 -72.78
C LEU A 7 82.03 -13.50 -73.23
N PRO A 8 82.66 -12.61 -72.40
CA PRO A 8 82.21 -11.36 -71.73
C PRO A 8 83.30 -10.23 -71.78
N ALA A 9 83.05 -9.02 -71.24
CA ALA A 9 84.12 -8.16 -70.69
C ALA A 9 83.58 -7.08 -69.72
N THR A 10 84.00 -7.18 -68.46
CA THR A 10 83.90 -6.18 -67.38
C THR A 10 85.02 -5.15 -67.47
N LEU A 11 84.79 -3.88 -67.07
CA LEU A 11 85.58 -3.12 -66.05
C LEU A 11 85.54 -1.58 -66.24
N PHE A 12 85.65 -0.90 -65.09
CA PHE A 12 85.99 0.52 -64.84
C PHE A 12 84.93 1.59 -65.14
N ALA A 13 84.80 2.70 -64.41
CA ALA A 13 85.31 3.17 -63.11
C ALA A 13 84.60 4.52 -62.82
N THR A 14 84.34 4.78 -61.54
CA THR A 14 84.50 6.06 -60.82
C THR A 14 84.27 7.39 -61.56
N GLY A 15 83.29 8.18 -61.10
CA GLY A 15 83.12 9.58 -61.50
C GLY A 15 82.20 10.41 -60.58
N MET A 16 82.77 10.87 -59.46
CA MET A 16 82.52 12.09 -58.66
C MET A 16 81.15 12.83 -58.62
N ALA A 17 80.83 13.25 -57.40
CA ALA A 17 79.73 14.11 -56.95
C ALA A 17 79.73 15.55 -57.52
N ALA A 18 78.55 16.19 -57.49
CA ALA A 18 78.43 17.64 -57.34
C ALA A 18 77.12 18.02 -56.61
N LEU A 19 77.31 18.74 -55.50
CA LEU A 19 76.33 19.41 -54.66
C LEU A 19 75.79 20.70 -55.31
N LEU A 20 74.67 21.18 -54.73
CA LEU A 20 74.24 22.60 -54.62
C LEU A 20 73.45 23.22 -55.79
N LEU A 21 72.15 23.44 -55.56
CA LEU A 21 71.26 24.52 -56.05
C LEU A 21 69.89 24.27 -55.37
N GLY A 22 69.19 25.15 -54.67
CA GLY A 22 69.34 26.57 -54.38
C GLY A 22 68.30 26.94 -53.31
N SER A 23 68.68 27.89 -52.49
CA SER A 23 67.97 28.48 -51.35
C SER A 23 66.65 29.17 -51.70
N MET A 24 65.54 28.68 -51.16
CA MET A 24 64.41 29.49 -50.65
C MET A 24 63.71 28.69 -49.53
N VAL A 25 64.30 28.67 -48.34
CA VAL A 25 63.57 28.25 -47.14
C VAL A 25 62.83 29.48 -46.63
N LEU A 26 61.50 29.48 -46.75
CA LEU A 26 60.64 30.43 -46.07
C LEU A 26 60.97 30.38 -44.57
N PRO A 27 61.39 31.48 -43.93
CA PRO A 27 61.28 31.55 -42.48
C PRO A 27 59.79 31.67 -42.16
N ASN A 28 59.33 30.92 -41.17
CA ASN A 28 58.08 31.14 -40.45
C ASN A 28 56.80 30.38 -40.87
N THR A 29 56.91 29.08 -41.22
CA THR A 29 55.79 28.17 -40.93
C THR A 29 55.98 27.62 -39.51
N ALA A 30 55.36 28.24 -38.52
CA ALA A 30 55.16 27.59 -37.22
C ALA A 30 54.32 26.33 -37.47
N GLN A 31 54.98 25.17 -37.56
CA GLN A 31 54.28 23.90 -37.64
C GLN A 31 53.65 23.64 -36.27
N ALA A 32 52.40 24.05 -36.09
CA ALA A 32 51.58 23.62 -34.96
C ALA A 32 51.22 22.15 -35.18
N GLY A 33 52.14 21.25 -34.82
CA GLY A 33 51.90 19.82 -34.80
C GLY A 33 51.00 19.45 -33.62
N VAL A 34 50.09 18.49 -33.83
CA VAL A 34 49.41 17.82 -32.72
C VAL A 34 50.37 16.75 -32.20
N GLU A 35 50.94 17.00 -31.03
CA GLU A 35 51.83 16.06 -30.37
C GLU A 35 51.01 15.05 -29.55
N LEU A 36 51.25 13.77 -29.78
CA LEU A 36 50.66 12.69 -29.00
C LEU A 36 51.64 12.31 -27.89
N SER A 37 51.25 12.56 -26.65
CA SER A 37 51.93 11.97 -25.49
C SER A 37 51.22 10.69 -25.06
N SER A 38 51.99 9.74 -24.51
CA SER A 38 51.49 8.54 -23.84
C SER A 38 51.18 8.77 -22.35
N ASP A 39 51.36 9.99 -21.85
CA ASP A 39 51.06 10.33 -20.46
C ASP A 39 49.56 10.31 -20.17
N HIS A 40 49.22 10.09 -18.90
CA HIS A 40 47.83 10.15 -18.45
C HIS A 40 47.34 11.60 -18.52
N PRO A 41 46.12 11.83 -19.02
CA PRO A 41 45.62 13.17 -19.15
C PRO A 41 45.31 13.75 -17.76
N SER A 42 45.62 15.02 -17.57
CA SER A 42 45.42 15.74 -16.32
C SER A 42 43.94 16.07 -16.11
N TYR A 43 43.52 16.24 -14.84
CA TYR A 43 42.17 16.65 -14.48
C TYR A 43 41.72 17.98 -15.12
N SER A 44 42.67 18.88 -15.38
CA SER A 44 42.44 20.15 -16.06
C SER A 44 42.37 20.05 -17.58
N ASP A 45 42.76 18.91 -18.15
CA ASP A 45 42.77 18.71 -19.59
C ASP A 45 41.34 18.72 -20.10
N LYS A 46 41.18 19.30 -21.29
CA LYS A 46 39.89 19.47 -21.95
C LYS A 46 39.80 18.55 -23.15
N LEU A 47 38.58 18.11 -23.46
CA LEU A 47 38.34 17.24 -24.61
C LEU A 47 38.58 17.98 -25.92
N ALA A 48 39.29 17.34 -26.84
CA ALA A 48 39.38 17.77 -28.22
C ALA A 48 38.12 17.34 -28.98
N ALA A 49 37.48 18.27 -29.67
CA ALA A 49 36.39 18.01 -30.60
C ALA A 49 36.87 18.29 -32.02
N VAL A 50 36.47 17.45 -32.97
CA VAL A 50 36.72 17.71 -34.39
C VAL A 50 35.51 18.44 -34.95
N HIS A 51 35.75 19.62 -35.52
CA HIS A 51 34.72 20.45 -36.13
C HIS A 51 35.00 20.58 -37.63
N ASN A 52 34.03 20.18 -38.46
CA ASN A 52 34.08 20.41 -39.90
C ASN A 52 33.58 21.83 -40.20
N SER A 53 34.45 22.65 -40.76
CA SER A 53 34.14 24.03 -41.14
C SER A 53 34.46 24.24 -42.62
N PHE A 54 33.45 24.32 -43.47
CA PHE A 54 33.62 24.52 -44.92
C PHE A 54 34.51 23.46 -45.59
N GLY A 55 34.29 22.17 -45.28
CA GLY A 55 34.98 21.06 -45.93
C GLY A 55 36.40 20.77 -45.41
N LYS A 56 36.85 21.49 -44.38
CA LYS A 56 38.09 21.19 -43.63
C LYS A 56 37.74 20.79 -42.20
N ASP A 57 38.39 19.74 -41.72
CA ASP A 57 38.30 19.30 -40.33
C ASP A 57 39.36 20.02 -39.49
N VAL A 58 38.91 20.69 -38.41
CA VAL A 58 39.78 21.39 -37.47
C VAL A 58 39.55 20.84 -36.07
N VAL A 59 40.63 20.65 -35.31
CA VAL A 59 40.56 20.25 -33.90
C VAL A 59 40.33 21.48 -33.04
N VAL A 60 39.26 21.48 -32.26
CA VAL A 60 38.86 22.56 -31.36
C VAL A 60 38.86 22.04 -29.93
N ARG A 61 39.26 22.88 -28.98
CA ARG A 61 39.21 22.54 -27.55
C ARG A 61 37.79 22.78 -27.03
N SER A 62 37.19 21.75 -26.44
CA SER A 62 35.88 21.84 -25.80
C SER A 62 35.97 22.52 -24.44
N ASP A 63 34.83 22.91 -23.87
CA ASP A 63 34.75 23.41 -22.50
C ASP A 63 34.60 22.30 -21.44
N PHE A 64 34.46 21.05 -21.86
CA PHE A 64 34.39 19.89 -20.97
C PHE A 64 35.79 19.44 -20.54
N SER A 65 36.05 19.49 -19.23
CA SER A 65 37.27 18.96 -18.60
C SER A 65 37.11 17.52 -18.13
N ILE A 66 38.23 16.82 -17.99
CA ILE A 66 38.27 15.43 -17.49
C ILE A 66 37.72 15.32 -16.06
N ASP A 67 38.04 16.28 -15.17
CA ASP A 67 37.43 16.36 -13.82
C ASP A 67 35.90 16.44 -13.87
N GLY A 68 35.35 17.23 -14.80
CA GLY A 68 33.90 17.34 -14.99
C GLY A 68 33.27 16.02 -15.45
N MET A 69 33.97 15.28 -16.32
CA MET A 69 33.53 13.94 -16.76
C MET A 69 33.58 12.91 -15.63
N GLU A 70 34.63 12.93 -14.82
CA GLU A 70 34.76 12.00 -13.69
C GLU A 70 33.69 12.26 -12.62
N LYS A 71 33.41 13.53 -12.33
CA LYS A 71 32.29 13.93 -11.46
C LYS A 71 30.96 13.46 -12.03
N LEU A 72 30.71 13.69 -13.32
CA LEU A 72 29.51 13.20 -13.98
C LEU A 72 29.41 11.67 -13.91
N GLN A 73 30.50 10.95 -14.16
CA GLN A 73 30.55 9.50 -14.05
C GLN A 73 30.24 9.02 -12.63
N SER A 74 30.76 9.72 -11.62
CA SER A 74 30.51 9.43 -10.21
C SER A 74 29.04 9.66 -9.86
N THR A 75 28.45 10.77 -10.29
CA THR A 75 27.01 11.05 -10.13
C THR A 75 26.15 10.01 -10.83
N VAL A 76 26.50 9.61 -12.06
CA VAL A 76 25.77 8.56 -12.80
C VAL A 76 25.82 7.22 -12.06
N LYS A 77 26.98 6.84 -11.50
CA LYS A 77 27.12 5.62 -10.68
C LYS A 77 26.26 5.72 -9.40
N SER A 78 26.30 6.85 -8.69
CA SER A 78 25.47 7.06 -7.49
C SER A 78 23.99 6.94 -7.81
N ASN A 79 23.53 7.65 -8.84
CA ASN A 79 22.14 7.63 -9.28
C ASN A 79 21.70 6.21 -9.68
N SER A 80 22.57 5.43 -10.35
CA SER A 80 22.27 4.04 -10.68
C SER A 80 22.07 3.17 -9.44
N VAL A 81 22.86 3.38 -8.38
CA VAL A 81 22.70 2.65 -7.11
C VAL A 81 21.41 3.07 -6.41
N GLU A 82 21.12 4.37 -6.35
CA GLU A 82 19.89 4.92 -5.75
C GLU A 82 18.63 4.45 -6.47
N ILE A 83 18.65 4.33 -7.80
CA ILE A 83 17.52 3.79 -8.56
C ILE A 83 17.25 2.33 -8.19
N GLU A 84 18.29 1.51 -8.03
CA GLU A 84 18.12 0.11 -7.62
C GLU A 84 17.61 -0.02 -6.18
N THR A 85 18.04 0.86 -5.26
CA THR A 85 17.50 0.87 -3.89
C THR A 85 16.03 1.31 -3.87
N LEU A 86 15.67 2.37 -4.59
CA LEU A 86 14.29 2.84 -4.72
C LEU A 86 13.39 1.75 -5.32
N LYS A 87 13.86 1.04 -6.36
CA LYS A 87 13.13 -0.07 -6.96
C LYS A 87 12.86 -1.20 -5.96
N LYS A 88 13.84 -1.52 -5.10
CA LYS A 88 13.65 -2.48 -4.00
C LYS A 88 12.61 -1.98 -3.01
N THR A 89 12.69 -0.72 -2.57
CA THR A 89 11.72 -0.12 -1.65
C THR A 89 10.30 -0.13 -2.23
N ILE A 90 10.12 0.21 -3.51
CA ILE A 90 8.83 0.16 -4.19
C ILE A 90 8.28 -1.27 -4.24
N LYS A 91 9.13 -2.26 -4.52
CA LYS A 91 8.74 -3.68 -4.51
C LYS A 91 8.28 -4.14 -3.12
N ASP A 92 8.97 -3.72 -2.07
CA ASP A 92 8.61 -4.05 -0.69
C ASP A 92 7.31 -3.33 -0.27
N GLN A 93 7.14 -2.06 -0.64
CA GLN A 93 5.87 -1.34 -0.44
C GLN A 93 4.71 -2.00 -1.17
N ALA A 94 4.89 -2.45 -2.41
CA ALA A 94 3.87 -3.16 -3.17
C ALA A 94 3.42 -4.46 -2.47
N ARG A 95 4.38 -5.21 -1.90
CA ARG A 95 4.09 -6.40 -1.09
C ARG A 95 3.30 -6.05 0.16
N LEU A 96 3.72 -5.02 0.90
CA LEU A 96 3.01 -4.56 2.11
C LEU A 96 1.57 -4.11 1.79
N ILE A 97 1.36 -3.40 0.68
CA ILE A 97 0.01 -3.02 0.22
C ILE A 97 -0.82 -4.25 -0.11
N GLU A 98 -0.24 -5.25 -0.77
CA GLU A 98 -0.94 -6.49 -1.08
C GLU A 98 -1.33 -7.26 0.19
N GLU A 99 -0.44 -7.35 1.17
CA GLU A 99 -0.69 -7.95 2.48
C GLU A 99 -1.77 -7.19 3.26
N LEU A 100 -1.70 -5.86 3.31
CA LEU A 100 -2.73 -5.03 3.94
C LEU A 100 -4.09 -5.24 3.26
N LYS A 101 -4.12 -5.31 1.92
CA LYS A 101 -5.36 -5.55 1.17
C LYS A 101 -5.93 -6.94 1.48
N ARG A 102 -5.09 -7.98 1.56
CA ARG A 102 -5.50 -9.33 1.95
C ARG A 102 -6.03 -9.37 3.38
N ASN A 103 -5.36 -8.70 4.32
CA ASN A 103 -5.76 -8.67 5.73
C ASN A 103 -7.06 -7.86 5.95
N ASN A 104 -7.25 -6.77 5.22
CA ASN A 104 -8.46 -5.94 5.30
C ASN A 104 -9.66 -6.53 4.53
N GLY A 105 -9.40 -7.32 3.48
CA GLY A 105 -10.43 -8.05 2.73
C GLY A 105 -11.08 -9.16 3.55
N SER A 106 -10.33 -9.81 4.43
CA SER A 106 -10.84 -10.93 5.24
C SER A 106 -11.56 -10.48 6.53
N SER A 107 -11.23 -9.33 7.09
CA SER A 107 -11.80 -8.84 8.35
C SER A 107 -13.07 -7.99 8.20
N SER A 108 -13.35 -7.45 7.00
CA SER A 108 -14.54 -6.63 6.77
C SER A 108 -15.82 -7.47 6.61
N SER A 109 -15.73 -8.70 6.09
CA SER A 109 -16.92 -9.57 5.96
C SER A 109 -17.35 -10.21 7.29
N SER A 110 -16.39 -10.61 8.13
CA SER A 110 -16.68 -11.23 9.43
C SER A 110 -17.30 -10.25 10.43
N ASN A 111 -16.80 -9.02 10.48
CA ASN A 111 -17.35 -7.98 11.35
C ASN A 111 -18.79 -7.58 10.95
N ALA A 112 -19.12 -7.61 9.65
CA ALA A 112 -20.46 -7.28 9.18
C ALA A 112 -21.49 -8.39 9.49
N SER A 113 -21.11 -9.67 9.36
CA SER A 113 -21.95 -10.79 9.77
C SER A 113 -22.13 -10.84 11.28
N GLU A 114 -21.05 -10.70 12.04
CA GLU A 114 -21.10 -10.72 13.52
C GLU A 114 -21.95 -9.55 14.06
N LEU A 115 -21.84 -8.36 13.47
CA LEU A 115 -22.68 -7.22 13.84
C LEU A 115 -24.16 -7.46 13.48
N SER A 116 -24.43 -8.12 12.36
CA SER A 116 -25.79 -8.44 11.93
C SER A 116 -26.43 -9.46 12.87
N ASP A 117 -25.68 -10.49 13.26
CA ASP A 117 -26.10 -11.50 14.22
C ASP A 117 -26.33 -10.89 15.59
N LEU A 118 -25.41 -10.04 16.07
CA LEU A 118 -25.59 -9.33 17.34
C LEU A 118 -26.84 -8.44 17.32
N LYS A 119 -27.07 -7.72 16.22
CA LYS A 119 -28.27 -6.88 16.05
C LYS A 119 -29.56 -7.71 16.02
N ARG A 120 -29.51 -8.94 15.51
CA ARG A 120 -30.64 -9.87 15.55
C ARG A 120 -30.89 -10.33 16.99
N THR A 121 -29.87 -10.78 17.70
CA THR A 121 -29.96 -11.19 19.11
C THR A 121 -30.51 -10.08 20.00
N VAL A 122 -30.06 -8.84 19.82
CA VAL A 122 -30.56 -7.68 20.57
C VAL A 122 -32.06 -7.44 20.32
N ARG A 123 -32.54 -7.60 19.08
CA ARG A 123 -33.97 -7.46 18.77
C ARG A 123 -34.82 -8.59 19.35
N GLU A 124 -34.30 -9.81 19.33
CA GLU A 124 -34.96 -10.97 19.95
C GLU A 124 -35.08 -10.74 21.47
N GLN A 125 -34.01 -10.31 22.13
CA GLN A 125 -34.03 -9.94 23.56
C GLN A 125 -34.99 -8.79 23.87
N GLU A 126 -35.07 -7.77 23.01
CA GLU A 126 -36.02 -6.66 23.18
C GLU A 126 -37.48 -7.16 23.13
N SER A 127 -37.78 -8.11 22.23
CA SER A 127 -39.10 -8.74 22.13
C SER A 127 -39.42 -9.56 23.38
N ASP A 128 -38.46 -10.35 23.86
CA ASP A 128 -38.62 -11.17 25.07
C ASP A 128 -38.86 -10.31 26.31
N LEU A 129 -38.13 -9.20 26.46
CA LEU A 129 -38.34 -8.23 27.54
C LEU A 129 -39.73 -7.60 27.48
N LYS A 130 -40.23 -7.28 26.27
CA LYS A 130 -41.61 -6.77 26.11
C LYS A 130 -42.65 -7.81 26.52
N ASN A 131 -42.44 -9.08 26.20
CA ASN A 131 -43.33 -10.17 26.59
C ASN A 131 -43.32 -10.40 28.11
N LEU A 132 -42.13 -10.46 28.72
CA LEU A 132 -41.98 -10.54 30.17
C LEU A 132 -42.67 -9.37 30.89
N ARG A 133 -42.52 -8.15 30.35
CA ARG A 133 -43.21 -6.98 30.90
C ARG A 133 -44.74 -7.13 30.86
N LYS A 134 -45.30 -7.61 29.75
CA LYS A 134 -46.74 -7.88 29.66
C LYS A 134 -47.18 -8.92 30.68
N GLN A 135 -46.45 -10.02 30.82
CA GLN A 135 -46.74 -11.05 31.82
C GLN A 135 -46.67 -10.50 33.25
N LEU A 136 -45.73 -9.61 33.54
CA LEU A 136 -45.62 -8.95 34.84
C LEU A 136 -46.81 -8.00 35.09
N ASP A 137 -47.22 -7.23 34.09
CA ASP A 137 -48.38 -6.34 34.19
C ASP A 137 -49.68 -7.16 34.39
N ASP A 138 -49.82 -8.28 33.68
CA ASP A 138 -50.95 -9.21 33.85
C ASP A 138 -50.94 -9.86 35.24
N LEU A 139 -49.77 -10.28 35.73
CA LEU A 139 -49.63 -10.82 37.08
C LEU A 139 -49.93 -9.77 38.15
N LYS A 140 -49.49 -8.52 37.95
CA LYS A 140 -49.81 -7.42 38.87
C LYS A 140 -51.30 -7.12 38.88
N ARG A 141 -51.96 -7.20 37.73
CA ARG A 141 -53.41 -7.05 37.59
C ARG A 141 -54.17 -8.20 38.25
N SER A 142 -53.71 -9.44 38.09
CA SER A 142 -54.34 -10.61 38.73
C SER A 142 -54.08 -10.62 40.24
N ALA A 143 -52.90 -10.24 40.71
CA ALA A 143 -52.58 -10.09 42.12
C ALA A 143 -53.34 -8.93 42.78
N GLY A 144 -53.60 -7.85 42.05
CA GLY A 144 -54.46 -6.74 42.50
C GLY A 144 -55.96 -7.03 42.43
N SER A 145 -56.35 -8.04 41.65
CA SER A 145 -57.73 -8.54 41.55
C SER A 145 -57.89 -9.74 42.48
N SER A 146 -57.78 -9.50 43.78
CA SER A 146 -58.19 -10.50 44.77
C SER A 146 -59.70 -10.70 44.67
N SER A 147 -60.10 -11.70 43.87
CA SER A 147 -61.43 -12.32 43.87
C SER A 147 -61.95 -12.57 45.29
N SER A 148 -61.05 -12.77 46.24
CA SER A 148 -61.32 -12.91 47.66
C SER A 148 -62.12 -11.77 48.30
N ALA A 149 -62.00 -10.51 47.84
CA ALA A 149 -62.72 -9.39 48.47
C ALA A 149 -64.21 -9.36 48.09
N SER A 150 -64.52 -9.62 46.82
CA SER A 150 -65.88 -9.70 46.29
C SER A 150 -66.61 -10.93 46.84
N ASP A 151 -65.93 -12.07 46.84
CA ASP A 151 -66.47 -13.34 47.33
C ASP A 151 -66.72 -13.28 48.84
N LEU A 152 -65.81 -12.69 49.62
CA LEU A 152 -65.99 -12.53 51.07
C LEU A 152 -67.11 -11.54 51.42
N SER A 153 -67.30 -10.48 50.63
CA SER A 153 -68.42 -9.55 50.82
C SER A 153 -69.78 -10.20 50.52
N SER A 154 -69.82 -11.08 49.52
CA SER A 154 -71.01 -11.85 49.15
C SER A 154 -71.33 -12.90 50.21
N LEU A 155 -70.32 -13.64 50.66
CA LEU A 155 -70.45 -14.63 51.72
C LEU A 155 -70.90 -13.99 53.05
N LYS A 156 -70.38 -12.81 53.39
CA LYS A 156 -70.78 -12.07 54.59
C LYS A 156 -72.26 -11.64 54.54
N ARG A 157 -72.76 -11.26 53.37
CA ARG A 157 -74.20 -10.95 53.18
C ARG A 157 -75.04 -12.20 53.38
N GLU A 158 -74.68 -13.29 52.72
CA GLU A 158 -75.42 -14.55 52.82
C GLU A 158 -75.46 -15.09 54.25
N VAL A 159 -74.34 -15.05 54.99
CA VAL A 159 -74.30 -15.42 56.41
C VAL A 159 -75.21 -14.50 57.25
N SER A 160 -75.20 -13.20 56.99
CA SER A 160 -76.07 -12.27 57.72
C SER A 160 -77.56 -12.47 57.42
N ASP A 161 -77.91 -12.88 56.21
CA ASP A 161 -79.29 -13.17 55.83
C ASP A 161 -79.76 -14.50 56.44
N GLN A 162 -78.88 -15.51 56.47
CA GLN A 162 -79.14 -16.78 57.16
C GLN A 162 -79.33 -16.60 58.67
N ASP A 163 -78.52 -15.76 59.32
CA ASP A 163 -78.63 -15.47 60.75
C ASP A 163 -80.01 -14.88 61.12
N ARG A 164 -80.48 -13.93 60.30
CA ARG A 164 -81.82 -13.35 60.45
C ARG A 164 -82.93 -14.38 60.24
N ALA A 165 -82.78 -15.27 59.26
CA ALA A 165 -83.73 -16.34 59.01
C ALA A 165 -83.80 -17.34 60.17
N LEU A 166 -82.65 -17.68 60.77
CA LEU A 166 -82.58 -18.54 61.96
C LEU A 166 -83.24 -17.89 63.17
N ASP A 167 -83.03 -16.59 63.40
CA ASP A 167 -83.69 -15.87 64.47
C ASP A 167 -85.22 -15.85 64.32
N GLN A 168 -85.71 -15.67 63.09
CA GLN A 168 -87.14 -15.76 62.79
C GLN A 168 -87.67 -17.16 63.05
N LEU A 169 -86.97 -18.18 62.55
CA LEU A 169 -87.34 -19.58 62.75
C LEU A 169 -87.39 -19.93 64.25
N LYS A 170 -86.39 -19.51 65.02
CA LYS A 170 -86.34 -19.73 66.47
C LYS A 170 -87.56 -19.14 67.18
N ARG A 171 -87.95 -17.90 66.85
CA ARG A 171 -89.17 -17.28 67.41
C ARG A 171 -90.42 -18.06 67.08
N THR A 172 -90.57 -18.50 65.82
CA THR A 172 -91.75 -19.30 65.42
C THR A 172 -91.80 -20.64 66.14
N VAL A 173 -90.65 -21.29 66.35
CA VAL A 173 -90.56 -22.56 67.10
C VAL A 173 -90.88 -22.33 68.57
N GLU A 174 -90.38 -21.27 69.20
CA GLU A 174 -90.73 -20.91 70.58
C GLU A 174 -92.22 -20.62 70.73
N GLU A 175 -92.84 -19.92 69.78
CA GLU A 175 -94.28 -19.64 69.77
C GLU A 175 -95.11 -20.93 69.61
N LEU A 176 -94.73 -21.80 68.67
CA LEU A 176 -95.33 -23.13 68.50
C LEU A 176 -95.19 -23.98 69.77
N SER A 177 -94.00 -24.01 70.37
CA SER A 177 -93.73 -24.74 71.62
C SER A 177 -94.61 -24.25 72.78
N ARG A 178 -94.81 -22.94 72.90
CA ARG A 178 -95.75 -22.35 73.88
C ARG A 178 -97.21 -22.70 73.62
N LYS A 179 -97.57 -22.97 72.36
CA LYS A 179 -98.93 -23.30 71.94
C LYS A 179 -99.25 -24.80 72.05
N VAL A 180 -98.22 -25.64 72.06
CA VAL A 180 -98.30 -27.10 72.19
C VAL A 180 -98.23 -27.56 73.66
N LYS A 181 -97.78 -26.70 74.57
CA LYS A 181 -97.79 -26.91 76.03
C LYS A 181 -99.07 -26.38 76.66
#